data_AF-A0A8C4Y6H0-F1
#
_entry.id   AF-A0A8C4Y6H0-F1
#
_cell.length_a   1.000
_cell.length_b   1.000
_cell.length_c   1.000
_cell.angle_alpha   90.00
_cell.angle_beta   90.00
_cell.angle_gamma   90.00
#
_symmetry.space_group_name_H-M   'P 1'
#
loop_
_entity.id
_entity.type
_entity.pdbx_description
1 polymer ?
#
loop_
_entity_poly.entity_id
_entity_poly.type
_entity_poly.pdbx_seq_one_letter_code
_entity_poly.pdbx_strand_id
1 'polypeptide(L)'
;MGFWHLVTFPVGEAAELHSVEDAVRKVAAMDAQGQLWAQEMLLQVTGSAIRLLDVHSKEELESYGLAGVLRCEAVLPNARAHSLLLLVCQEPQQTQPDAHFFQCTHIGAEPIREDINSALLGFTSGSNAQRKEALRWGGTPESGGLWRVRDEARLGLHVHPISWWRGGDDLLQSPPTPRAGRDLGVGALGAAQRGPAPLLTPRPPLTTSPPQELLNRIFDDIEAFVGKLQKSAEAFRVLKQLKRPNRGRRREPGEGLLTLRARPPLMEEFQDTLAKLKYSFSLLARLQSNILNPTSEELVHFLFGPLKMVVESSGGPEFASEIRSPMLTLEAVTLLRGCLGAQEAELWGSLGNDWTRPRVEFPGDYAAPYTLSFQSGWAPPRLGPDGQPWEDPVETQHQHELRRAQVTGVGKR
;
A
#
# COMPACT_ATOMS: atom_id res chain seq x y z
N MET A 1 -5.37 14.37 -3.89
CA MET A 1 -5.32 14.73 -5.32
C MET A 1 -5.05 13.44 -6.09
N GLY A 2 -5.00 13.45 -7.42
CA GLY A 2 -5.03 12.21 -8.21
C GLY A 2 -3.81 11.97 -9.08
N PHE A 3 -2.65 12.55 -8.76
CA PHE A 3 -1.47 12.52 -9.63
C PHE A 3 -0.32 11.76 -8.95
N TRP A 4 0.02 10.60 -9.48
CA TRP A 4 0.94 9.66 -8.85
C TRP A 4 2.08 9.31 -9.79
N HIS A 5 3.33 9.61 -9.43
CA HIS A 5 4.48 9.07 -10.15
C HIS A 5 4.56 7.56 -9.96
N LEU A 6 4.78 6.80 -11.05
CA LEU A 6 4.87 5.34 -11.01
C LEU A 6 6.30 4.84 -11.19
N VAL A 7 6.98 5.33 -12.22
CA VAL A 7 8.31 4.86 -12.61
C VAL A 7 9.03 5.90 -13.47
N THR A 8 10.36 5.91 -13.35
CA THR A 8 11.28 6.59 -14.26
C THR A 8 12.25 5.56 -14.81
N PHE A 9 12.50 5.56 -16.11
CA PHE A 9 13.59 4.79 -16.70
C PHE A 9 14.18 5.50 -17.92
N PRO A 10 15.47 5.25 -18.24
CA PRO A 10 16.09 5.79 -19.43
C PRO A 10 15.48 5.22 -20.72
N VAL A 11 15.45 6.05 -21.74
CA VAL A 11 15.00 5.78 -23.11
C VAL A 11 16.22 5.73 -24.01
N GLY A 12 16.40 4.63 -24.76
CA GLY A 12 17.52 4.44 -25.67
C GLY A 12 17.54 3.05 -26.29
N GLU A 13 18.45 2.82 -27.25
CA GLU A 13 18.56 1.56 -27.99
C GLU A 13 18.77 0.35 -27.08
N ALA A 14 19.57 0.50 -26.01
CA ALA A 14 19.82 -0.56 -25.03
C ALA A 14 18.58 -0.95 -24.20
N ALA A 15 17.54 -0.10 -24.18
CA ALA A 15 16.32 -0.33 -23.43
C ALA A 15 15.15 -0.80 -24.32
N GLU A 16 15.36 -0.94 -25.63
CA GLU A 16 14.36 -1.30 -26.67
C GLU A 16 13.11 -0.40 -26.69
N LEU A 17 13.22 0.84 -26.21
CA LEU A 17 12.10 1.78 -26.08
C LEU A 17 12.12 2.78 -27.24
N HIS A 18 11.48 2.42 -28.35
CA HIS A 18 11.43 3.24 -29.56
C HIS A 18 10.07 3.93 -29.76
N SER A 19 9.02 3.44 -29.12
CA SER A 19 7.66 3.94 -29.22
C SER A 19 6.98 4.13 -27.86
N VAL A 20 5.86 4.87 -27.86
CA VAL A 20 5.00 5.02 -26.68
C VAL A 20 4.44 3.65 -26.28
N GLU A 21 4.11 2.81 -27.26
CA GLU A 21 3.58 1.47 -27.08
C GLU A 21 4.59 0.52 -26.41
N ASP A 22 5.88 0.63 -26.72
CA ASP A 22 6.95 -0.12 -26.04
C ASP A 22 7.03 0.27 -24.56
N ALA A 23 7.00 1.59 -24.29
CA ALA A 23 7.05 2.13 -22.94
C ALA A 23 5.85 1.69 -22.10
N VAL A 24 4.65 1.71 -22.68
CA VAL A 24 3.42 1.25 -22.02
C VAL A 24 3.46 -0.26 -21.75
N ARG A 25 3.95 -1.07 -22.70
CA ARG A 25 4.14 -2.51 -22.50
C ARG A 25 5.13 -2.80 -21.36
N LYS A 26 6.23 -2.06 -21.29
CA LYS A 26 7.22 -2.17 -20.20
C LYS A 26 6.59 -1.85 -18.85
N VAL A 27 5.82 -0.76 -18.75
CA VAL A 27 5.10 -0.40 -17.52
C VAL A 27 4.08 -1.46 -17.13
N ALA A 28 3.35 -2.04 -18.08
CA ALA A 28 2.42 -3.14 -17.81
C ALA A 28 3.15 -4.41 -17.31
N ALA A 29 4.31 -4.73 -17.87
CA ALA A 29 5.13 -5.86 -17.39
C ALA A 29 5.67 -5.62 -15.97
N MET A 30 6.13 -4.40 -15.66
CA MET A 30 6.57 -4.02 -14.31
C MET A 30 5.43 -4.08 -13.29
N ASP A 31 4.22 -3.70 -13.70
CA ASP A 31 3.01 -3.77 -12.86
C ASP A 31 2.65 -5.22 -12.52
N ALA A 32 2.67 -6.10 -13.51
CA ALA A 32 2.42 -7.53 -13.31
C ALA A 32 3.46 -8.18 -12.37
N GLN A 33 4.65 -7.60 -12.27
CA GLN A 33 5.72 -8.02 -11.37
C GLN A 33 5.70 -7.28 -10.02
N GLY A 34 4.74 -6.37 -9.77
CA GLY A 34 4.67 -5.57 -8.56
C GLY A 34 5.82 -4.57 -8.38
N GLN A 35 6.53 -4.25 -9.47
CA GLN A 35 7.71 -3.37 -9.47
C GLN A 35 7.39 -1.89 -9.64
N LEU A 36 6.12 -1.53 -9.84
CA LEU A 36 5.70 -0.14 -9.87
C LEU A 36 5.54 0.41 -8.45
N TRP A 37 5.82 1.69 -8.29
CA TRP A 37 5.64 2.37 -7.02
C TRP A 37 4.96 3.70 -7.24
N ALA A 38 3.73 3.80 -6.74
CA ALA A 38 2.92 4.99 -6.83
C ALA A 38 3.30 5.99 -5.73
N GLN A 39 3.59 7.22 -6.12
CA GLN A 39 3.87 8.32 -5.21
C GLN A 39 3.08 9.55 -5.60
N GLU A 40 2.18 9.97 -4.71
CA GLU A 40 1.38 11.17 -4.93
C GLU A 40 2.28 12.41 -4.96
N MET A 41 2.02 13.29 -5.92
CA MET A 41 2.72 14.55 -6.12
C MET A 41 1.77 15.62 -6.63
N LEU A 42 2.21 16.87 -6.54
CA LEU A 42 1.59 17.99 -7.26
C LEU A 42 2.38 18.28 -8.52
N LEU A 43 1.69 18.39 -9.64
CA LEU A 43 2.25 18.87 -10.89
C LEU A 43 1.96 20.36 -11.03
N GLN A 44 2.99 21.15 -11.29
CA GLN A 44 2.87 22.58 -11.58
C GLN A 44 3.52 22.90 -12.92
N VAL A 45 2.74 23.38 -13.89
CA VAL A 45 3.24 23.81 -15.20
C VAL A 45 3.42 25.32 -15.18
N THR A 46 4.65 25.79 -15.42
CA THR A 46 4.98 27.22 -15.49
C THR A 46 5.24 27.66 -16.94
N GLY A 47 5.66 28.91 -17.16
CA GLY A 47 6.06 29.38 -18.50
C GLY A 47 7.44 28.89 -18.96
N SER A 48 8.23 28.30 -18.06
CA SER A 48 9.61 27.90 -18.33
C SER A 48 9.95 26.47 -17.92
N ALA A 49 9.16 25.85 -17.03
CA ALA A 49 9.41 24.50 -16.52
C ALA A 49 8.13 23.77 -16.07
N ILE A 50 8.21 22.45 -16.01
CA ILE A 50 7.27 21.54 -15.34
C ILE A 50 7.89 21.16 -14.00
N ARG A 51 7.19 21.41 -12.89
CA ARG A 51 7.68 21.13 -11.54
C ARG A 51 6.84 20.05 -10.87
N LEU A 52 7.51 19.16 -10.15
CA LEU A 52 6.90 18.18 -9.26
C LEU A 52 7.13 18.65 -7.83
N LEU A 53 6.05 18.80 -7.07
CA LEU A 53 6.10 19.26 -5.67
C LEU A 53 5.55 18.17 -4.73
N ASP A 54 6.05 18.15 -3.50
CA ASP A 54 5.47 17.34 -2.44
C ASP A 54 4.03 17.81 -2.11
N VAL A 55 3.15 16.85 -1.82
CA VAL A 55 1.73 17.13 -1.53
C VAL A 55 1.56 17.95 -0.24
N HIS A 56 2.41 17.70 0.76
CA HIS A 56 2.27 18.28 2.10
C HIS A 56 3.13 19.53 2.26
N SER A 57 4.44 19.41 2.08
CA SER A 57 5.40 20.50 2.31
C SER A 57 5.43 21.52 1.18
N LYS A 58 4.87 21.18 0.01
CA LYS A 58 4.99 21.97 -1.24
C LYS A 58 6.44 22.20 -1.68
N GLU A 59 7.38 21.40 -1.17
CA GLU A 59 8.79 21.45 -1.58
C GLU A 59 8.94 20.97 -3.02
N GLU A 60 9.79 21.65 -3.79
CA GLU A 60 10.13 21.24 -5.15
C GLU A 60 11.03 19.99 -5.14
N LEU A 61 10.47 18.92 -5.71
CA LEU A 61 11.11 17.61 -5.85
C LEU A 61 11.93 17.57 -7.15
N GLU A 62 11.29 17.85 -8.28
CA GLU A 62 11.91 17.82 -9.60
C GLU A 62 11.44 19.03 -10.42
N SER A 63 12.28 19.51 -11.33
CA SER A 63 11.94 20.63 -12.23
C SER A 63 12.53 20.39 -13.62
N TYR A 64 11.67 20.07 -14.58
CA TYR A 64 12.04 19.86 -15.99
C TYR A 64 11.85 21.16 -16.78
N GLY A 65 12.93 21.73 -17.30
CA GLY A 65 12.85 22.88 -18.19
C GLY A 65 12.09 22.53 -19.47
N LEU A 66 11.20 23.41 -19.95
CA LEU A 66 10.38 23.15 -21.14
C LEU A 66 11.23 22.88 -22.39
N ALA A 67 12.44 23.45 -22.47
CA ALA A 67 13.40 23.18 -23.54
C ALA A 67 13.89 21.72 -23.59
N GLY A 68 13.88 21.02 -22.45
CA GLY A 68 14.31 19.62 -22.33
C GLY A 68 13.17 18.61 -22.47
N VAL A 69 11.91 19.07 -22.59
CA VAL A 69 10.77 18.17 -22.76
C VAL A 69 10.70 17.72 -24.21
N LEU A 70 10.95 16.43 -24.45
CA LEU A 70 10.94 15.83 -25.78
C LEU A 70 9.55 15.36 -26.20
N ARG A 71 8.75 14.89 -25.23
CA ARG A 71 7.42 14.32 -25.50
C ARG A 71 6.53 14.39 -24.28
N CYS A 72 5.24 14.64 -24.49
CA CYS A 72 4.20 14.51 -23.47
C CYS A 72 2.96 13.86 -24.10
N GLU A 73 2.57 12.69 -23.60
CA GLU A 73 1.46 11.90 -24.14
C GLU A 73 0.53 11.40 -23.03
N ALA A 74 -0.76 11.32 -23.35
CA ALA A 74 -1.77 10.71 -22.49
C ALA A 74 -2.10 9.34 -23.06
N VAL A 75 -2.03 8.32 -22.22
CA VAL A 75 -2.25 6.93 -22.60
C VAL A 75 -3.34 6.36 -21.72
N LEU A 76 -4.29 5.64 -22.32
CA LEU A 76 -5.21 4.80 -21.58
C LEU A 76 -4.91 3.33 -21.89
N PRO A 77 -4.19 2.61 -21.02
CA PRO A 77 -3.91 1.20 -21.25
C PRO A 77 -5.21 0.38 -21.21
N ASN A 78 -5.41 -0.53 -22.17
CA ASN A 78 -6.62 -1.39 -22.25
C ASN A 78 -6.89 -2.20 -20.96
N ALA A 79 -5.87 -2.44 -20.13
CA ALA A 79 -5.93 -3.24 -18.91
C ALA A 79 -6.02 -2.41 -17.61
N ARG A 80 -6.04 -1.07 -17.67
CA ARG A 80 -6.08 -0.21 -16.46
C ARG A 80 -7.33 0.66 -16.43
N ALA A 81 -7.85 0.88 -15.22
CA ALA A 81 -8.97 1.79 -14.98
C ALA A 81 -8.59 3.28 -15.04
N HIS A 82 -7.29 3.60 -14.98
CA HIS A 82 -6.79 4.97 -14.89
C HIS A 82 -5.88 5.33 -16.07
N SER A 83 -6.03 6.55 -16.57
CA SER A 83 -5.16 7.12 -17.60
C SER A 83 -3.75 7.40 -17.07
N LEU A 84 -2.75 7.20 -17.91
CA LEU A 84 -1.35 7.47 -17.64
C LEU A 84 -0.88 8.70 -18.42
N LEU A 85 -0.03 9.52 -17.80
CA LEU A 85 0.73 10.56 -18.48
C LEU A 85 2.17 10.06 -18.67
N LEU A 86 2.64 10.05 -19.91
CA LEU A 86 4.03 9.84 -20.28
C LEU A 86 4.69 11.21 -20.50
N LEU A 87 5.76 11.47 -19.77
CA LEU A 87 6.62 12.64 -19.97
C LEU A 87 8.04 12.16 -20.29
N VAL A 88 8.58 12.56 -21.43
CA VAL A 88 9.97 12.24 -21.83
C VAL A 88 10.79 13.53 -21.76
N CYS A 89 11.82 13.52 -20.92
CA CYS A 89 12.69 14.66 -20.67
C CYS A 89 14.16 14.31 -20.95
N GLN A 90 14.90 15.24 -21.53
CA GLN A 90 16.35 15.20 -21.66
C GLN A 90 16.95 16.39 -20.91
N GLU A 91 17.59 16.13 -19.78
CA GLU A 91 18.36 17.17 -19.10
C GLU A 91 19.76 17.33 -19.70
N PRO A 92 20.37 18.53 -19.66
CA PRO A 92 21.69 18.78 -20.24
C PRO A 92 22.81 17.88 -19.70
N GLN A 93 22.65 17.37 -18.48
CA GLN A 93 23.62 16.51 -17.80
C GLN A 93 23.45 15.02 -18.14
N GLN A 94 22.34 14.64 -18.78
CA GLN A 94 22.03 13.25 -19.10
C GLN A 94 22.58 12.86 -20.48
N THR A 95 23.04 11.62 -20.61
CA THR A 95 23.48 11.05 -21.90
C THR A 95 22.33 10.51 -22.74
N GLN A 96 21.18 10.26 -22.11
CA GLN A 96 19.98 9.69 -22.72
C GLN A 96 18.73 10.27 -22.03
N PRO A 97 17.58 10.31 -22.71
CA PRO A 97 16.38 10.89 -22.14
C PRO A 97 15.75 9.92 -21.14
N ASP A 98 15.01 10.44 -20.16
CA ASP A 98 14.22 9.64 -19.24
C ASP A 98 12.74 9.70 -19.58
N ALA A 99 12.07 8.56 -19.49
CA ALA A 99 10.62 8.44 -19.54
C ALA A 99 10.06 8.35 -18.12
N HIS A 100 9.16 9.26 -17.79
CA HIS A 100 8.43 9.33 -16.54
C HIS A 100 6.97 8.96 -16.79
N PHE A 101 6.46 8.00 -16.02
CA PHE A 101 5.04 7.62 -16.05
C PHE A 101 4.33 8.10 -14.80
N PHE A 102 3.15 8.70 -14.99
CA PHE A 102 2.28 9.13 -13.91
C PHE A 102 0.88 8.57 -14.08
N GLN A 103 0.27 8.09 -13.00
CA GLN A 103 -1.14 7.72 -12.96
C GLN A 103 -2.00 8.94 -12.59
N CYS A 104 -3.04 9.19 -13.39
CA CYS A 104 -3.96 10.30 -13.23
C CYS A 104 -5.38 9.78 -12.94
N THR A 105 -5.88 9.96 -11.71
CA THR A 105 -7.17 9.38 -11.27
C THR A 105 -8.34 10.37 -11.35
N HIS A 106 -8.20 11.60 -10.85
CA HIS A 106 -9.31 12.55 -10.73
C HIS A 106 -9.61 13.34 -12.02
N ILE A 107 -8.58 13.93 -12.64
CA ILE A 107 -8.72 14.80 -13.82
C ILE A 107 -8.49 14.01 -15.12
N GLY A 108 -7.83 12.85 -15.01
CA GLY A 108 -7.28 12.13 -16.15
C GLY A 108 -6.01 12.78 -16.72
N ALA A 109 -5.33 12.06 -17.62
CA ALA A 109 -4.06 12.50 -18.20
C ALA A 109 -4.24 13.49 -19.37
N GLU A 110 -5.38 13.42 -20.08
CA GLU A 110 -5.64 14.24 -21.28
C GLU A 110 -5.58 15.75 -21.01
N PRO A 111 -6.28 16.30 -19.98
CA PRO A 111 -6.24 17.73 -19.73
C PRO A 111 -4.86 18.22 -19.27
N ILE A 112 -4.10 17.34 -18.60
CA ILE A 112 -2.74 17.63 -18.14
C ILE A 112 -1.79 17.71 -19.34
N ARG A 113 -1.91 16.75 -20.28
CA ARG A 113 -1.16 16.75 -21.55
C ARG A 113 -1.41 18.04 -22.34
N GLU A 114 -2.66 18.47 -22.44
CA GLU A 114 -3.03 19.70 -23.14
C GLU A 114 -2.42 20.97 -22.52
N ASP A 115 -2.40 21.09 -21.18
CA ASP A 115 -1.77 22.24 -20.50
C ASP A 115 -0.24 22.24 -20.69
N ILE A 116 0.41 21.07 -20.59
CA ILE A 116 1.85 20.96 -20.87
C ILE A 116 2.16 21.33 -22.32
N ASN A 117 1.42 20.78 -23.29
CA ASN A 117 1.64 21.08 -24.71
C ASN A 117 1.36 22.56 -25.03
N SER A 118 0.37 23.16 -24.38
CA SER A 118 0.13 24.61 -24.47
C SER A 118 1.31 25.42 -23.93
N ALA A 119 1.92 24.98 -22.82
CA ALA A 119 3.12 25.60 -22.27
C ALA A 119 4.32 25.49 -23.23
N LEU A 120 4.52 24.32 -23.84
CA LEU A 120 5.58 24.08 -24.83
C LEU A 120 5.42 24.96 -26.07
N LEU A 121 4.18 25.09 -26.57
CA LEU A 121 3.86 26.00 -27.68
C LEU A 121 4.15 27.46 -27.31
N GLY A 122 3.74 27.91 -26.11
CA GLY A 122 4.04 29.26 -25.63
C GLY A 122 5.55 29.53 -25.48
N PHE A 123 6.30 28.55 -24.99
CA PHE A 123 7.76 28.63 -24.83
C PHE A 123 8.48 28.75 -26.18
N THR A 124 8.09 27.93 -27.17
CA THR A 124 8.72 27.91 -28.51
C THR A 124 8.37 29.14 -29.35
N SER A 125 7.17 29.70 -29.19
CA SER A 125 6.68 30.83 -29.98
C SER A 125 7.07 32.20 -29.40
N GLY A 126 7.64 32.26 -28.19
CA GLY A 126 8.00 33.52 -27.50
C GLY A 126 6.81 34.44 -27.21
N SER A 127 5.59 33.94 -27.46
CA SER A 127 4.35 34.68 -27.31
C SER A 127 3.79 34.43 -25.91
N ASN A 128 3.68 35.50 -25.12
CA ASN A 128 2.94 35.49 -23.86
C ASN A 128 1.42 35.56 -24.15
N ALA A 129 0.95 34.73 -25.08
CA ALA A 129 -0.47 34.58 -25.37
C ALA A 129 -1.15 34.14 -24.07
N GLN A 130 -2.10 34.95 -23.59
CA GLN A 130 -2.83 34.74 -22.35
C GLN A 130 -3.17 33.27 -22.17
N ARG A 131 -2.37 32.60 -21.33
CA ARG A 131 -2.62 31.22 -20.90
C ARG A 131 -4.03 31.22 -20.34
N LYS A 132 -4.93 30.38 -20.83
CA LYS A 132 -6.16 30.10 -20.09
C LYS A 132 -5.69 29.51 -18.77
N GLU A 133 -5.74 30.31 -17.70
CA GLU A 133 -5.36 29.95 -16.33
C GLU A 133 -6.34 28.92 -15.74
N ALA A 134 -6.62 27.83 -16.46
CA ALA A 134 -7.69 26.89 -16.15
C ALA A 134 -7.35 25.96 -14.97
N LEU A 135 -6.10 25.95 -14.51
CA LEU A 135 -5.61 25.05 -13.46
C LEU A 135 -4.90 25.81 -12.33
N ARG A 136 -5.44 26.95 -11.88
CA ARG A 136 -5.07 27.52 -10.57
C ARG A 136 -5.63 26.65 -9.45
N TRP A 137 -4.86 25.65 -9.03
CA TRP A 137 -5.11 24.92 -7.79
C TRP A 137 -4.65 25.77 -6.59
N GLY A 138 -5.58 26.57 -6.05
CA GLY A 138 -5.32 27.41 -4.86
C GLY A 138 -6.35 28.49 -4.54
N GLY A 139 -7.59 28.41 -5.05
CA GLY A 139 -8.67 29.35 -4.74
C GLY A 139 -9.90 28.63 -4.19
N THR A 140 -10.55 29.24 -3.20
CA THR A 140 -11.73 28.77 -2.46
C THR A 140 -12.93 28.35 -3.34
N PRO A 141 -13.83 27.49 -2.82
CA PRO A 141 -14.84 26.80 -3.62
C PRO A 141 -16.14 27.59 -3.68
N GLU A 142 -16.59 28.00 -4.86
CA GLU A 142 -18.02 28.19 -5.11
C GLU A 142 -18.38 27.74 -6.54
N SER A 143 -19.43 26.91 -6.61
CA SER A 143 -20.20 26.53 -7.80
C SER A 143 -19.71 25.35 -8.66
N GLY A 144 -20.01 24.14 -8.18
CA GLY A 144 -20.92 23.21 -8.89
C GLY A 144 -20.53 22.65 -10.26
N GLY A 145 -20.04 21.40 -10.26
CA GLY A 145 -19.95 20.55 -11.44
C GLY A 145 -19.89 19.07 -11.05
N LEU A 146 -21.07 18.49 -10.82
CA LEU A 146 -21.28 17.08 -10.44
C LEU A 146 -20.95 16.14 -11.61
N TRP A 147 -19.85 15.38 -11.52
CA TRP A 147 -19.63 14.20 -12.36
C TRP A 147 -19.78 12.96 -11.51
N ARG A 148 -20.94 12.32 -11.62
CA ARG A 148 -21.25 11.04 -10.99
C ARG A 148 -20.81 9.94 -11.96
N VAL A 149 -19.72 9.24 -11.66
CA VAL A 149 -19.37 7.99 -12.36
C VAL A 149 -19.56 6.83 -11.39
N ARG A 150 -20.21 5.82 -11.95
CA ARG A 150 -20.82 4.66 -11.32
C ARG A 150 -19.72 3.69 -10.87
N ASP A 151 -19.60 3.56 -9.56
CA ASP A 151 -18.92 2.44 -8.91
C ASP A 151 -19.63 1.15 -9.32
N GLU A 152 -18.88 0.17 -9.84
CA GLU A 152 -19.14 -1.27 -9.73
C GLU A 152 -18.15 -2.05 -10.60
N ALA A 153 -17.11 -2.58 -9.97
CA ALA A 153 -16.50 -3.83 -10.39
C ALA A 153 -15.96 -4.56 -9.16
N ARG A 154 -16.85 -5.35 -8.56
CA ARG A 154 -16.51 -6.40 -7.60
C ARG A 154 -15.56 -7.38 -8.28
N LEU A 155 -14.34 -7.50 -7.77
CA LEU A 155 -13.49 -8.65 -8.04
C LEU A 155 -13.54 -9.58 -6.82
N GLY A 156 -13.98 -10.81 -7.07
CA GLY A 156 -14.17 -11.85 -6.08
C GLY A 156 -12.88 -12.15 -5.34
N LEU A 157 -12.94 -12.04 -4.01
CA LEU A 157 -11.84 -12.27 -3.11
C LEU A 157 -11.71 -13.76 -2.84
N HIS A 158 -10.67 -14.36 -3.42
CA HIS A 158 -10.06 -15.56 -2.85
C HIS A 158 -9.14 -15.12 -1.71
N VAL A 159 -9.14 -15.87 -0.59
CA VAL A 159 -8.13 -15.72 0.46
C VAL A 159 -6.78 -15.97 -0.20
N HIS A 160 -5.96 -14.93 -0.36
CA HIS A 160 -4.64 -15.07 -0.95
C HIS A 160 -3.69 -15.73 0.05
N PRO A 161 -2.83 -16.66 -0.39
CA PRO A 161 -1.66 -17.05 0.38
C PRO A 161 -0.76 -15.81 0.52
N ILE A 162 -0.31 -15.54 1.75
CA ILE A 162 0.59 -14.45 2.13
C ILE A 162 1.79 -14.41 1.18
N SER A 163 1.89 -13.40 0.32
CA SER A 163 2.80 -13.38 -0.84
C SER A 163 4.28 -13.18 -0.51
N TRP A 164 4.61 -12.63 0.65
CA TRP A 164 5.99 -12.29 1.05
C TRP A 164 6.79 -13.47 1.66
N TRP A 165 6.21 -14.68 1.68
CA TRP A 165 6.82 -15.90 2.26
C TRP A 165 7.97 -16.53 1.45
N ARG A 166 8.39 -15.91 0.35
CA ARG A 166 9.64 -16.30 -0.36
C ARG A 166 10.74 -15.30 -0.04
N GLY A 167 11.26 -15.33 1.18
CA GLY A 167 12.42 -14.50 1.53
C GLY A 167 12.68 -14.36 3.02
N GLY A 168 13.07 -15.45 3.67
CA GLY A 168 13.49 -15.46 5.07
C GLY A 168 14.58 -16.49 5.35
N ASP A 169 15.62 -16.50 4.50
CA ASP A 169 17.01 -16.91 4.75
C ASP A 169 17.67 -17.30 3.43
N ASP A 170 18.40 -16.35 2.80
CA ASP A 170 19.62 -16.67 2.06
C ASP A 170 20.34 -15.36 1.67
N LEU A 171 21.27 -14.95 2.53
CA LEU A 171 22.37 -14.11 2.10
C LEU A 171 23.32 -15.01 1.27
N LEU A 172 23.58 -14.60 0.03
CA LEU A 172 24.58 -15.15 -0.91
C LEU A 172 24.19 -16.47 -1.61
N GLN A 173 23.56 -16.36 -2.79
CA GLN A 173 24.04 -17.06 -3.99
C GLN A 173 23.31 -16.61 -5.27
N SER A 174 24.10 -16.47 -6.33
CA SER A 174 23.69 -16.14 -7.70
C SER A 174 22.75 -17.20 -8.30
N PRO A 175 21.85 -16.84 -9.25
CA PRO A 175 20.98 -17.82 -9.88
C PRO A 175 21.76 -18.75 -10.83
N PRO A 176 21.49 -20.07 -10.84
CA PRO A 176 21.96 -20.93 -11.91
C PRO A 176 21.06 -20.79 -13.15
N THR A 177 21.69 -20.91 -14.32
CA THR A 177 21.07 -20.87 -15.65
C THR A 177 20.21 -22.11 -15.92
N PRO A 178 19.12 -22.01 -16.68
CA PRO A 178 18.38 -23.19 -17.12
C PRO A 178 19.06 -23.85 -18.33
N ARG A 179 19.39 -25.14 -18.23
CA ARG A 179 19.72 -26.00 -19.37
C ARG A 179 18.46 -26.72 -19.84
N ALA A 180 18.29 -26.74 -21.16
CA ALA A 180 17.20 -27.36 -21.88
C ALA A 180 17.29 -28.89 -21.98
N GLY A 181 16.11 -29.52 -22.03
CA GLY A 181 15.79 -30.63 -22.94
C GLY A 181 16.02 -32.07 -22.47
N ARG A 182 14.93 -32.83 -22.33
CA ARG A 182 14.56 -33.90 -23.29
C ARG A 182 13.27 -34.63 -22.92
N ASP A 183 12.46 -34.86 -23.95
CA ASP A 183 11.29 -35.72 -24.05
C ASP A 183 11.55 -37.21 -23.76
N LEU A 184 10.43 -37.92 -23.50
CA LEU A 184 10.04 -39.31 -23.86
C LEU A 184 9.15 -39.83 -22.71
N GLY A 185 7.95 -40.40 -22.85
CA GLY A 185 7.09 -40.77 -23.97
C GLY A 185 5.95 -41.65 -23.42
N VAL A 186 4.76 -41.49 -24.00
CA VAL A 186 3.67 -42.48 -24.26
C VAL A 186 3.20 -43.47 -23.16
N GLY A 187 1.89 -43.44 -22.88
CA GLY A 187 1.16 -44.55 -22.28
C GLY A 187 -0.34 -44.28 -22.14
N ALA A 188 -1.12 -44.56 -23.19
CA ALA A 188 -2.58 -44.53 -23.20
C ALA A 188 -3.19 -45.73 -22.46
N LEU A 189 -4.42 -45.57 -21.95
CA LEU A 189 -5.61 -46.43 -22.18
C LEU A 189 -6.67 -46.22 -21.08
N GLY A 190 -7.94 -46.12 -21.48
CA GLY A 190 -9.09 -46.36 -20.59
C GLY A 190 -10.26 -45.40 -20.71
N ALA A 191 -10.98 -45.43 -21.85
CA ALA A 191 -12.28 -44.79 -21.99
C ALA A 191 -13.38 -45.61 -21.31
N ALA A 192 -14.17 -44.99 -20.44
CA ALA A 192 -15.46 -45.50 -20.00
C ALA A 192 -16.48 -44.36 -19.91
N GLN A 193 -17.55 -44.49 -20.69
CA GLN A 193 -18.64 -43.54 -20.85
C GLN A 193 -19.53 -43.49 -19.60
N ARG A 194 -19.94 -42.29 -19.16
CA ARG A 194 -21.14 -42.07 -18.33
C ARG A 194 -21.75 -40.70 -18.68
N GLY A 195 -23.08 -40.68 -18.82
CA GLY A 195 -23.89 -39.63 -19.44
C GLY A 195 -23.93 -38.25 -18.75
N PRO A 196 -24.74 -37.31 -19.26
CA PRO A 196 -24.65 -35.89 -18.93
C PRO A 196 -25.17 -35.62 -17.52
N ALA A 197 -24.32 -35.04 -16.67
CA ALA A 197 -24.70 -34.51 -15.37
C ALA A 197 -25.40 -33.14 -15.53
N PRO A 198 -26.37 -32.80 -14.66
CA PRO A 198 -27.24 -31.64 -14.85
C PRO A 198 -26.50 -30.32 -14.64
N LEU A 199 -26.99 -29.27 -15.31
CA LEU A 199 -26.53 -27.89 -15.22
C LEU A 199 -26.40 -27.44 -13.76
N LEU A 200 -25.17 -27.41 -13.25
CA LEU A 200 -24.83 -26.76 -12.00
C LEU A 200 -24.89 -25.25 -12.24
N THR A 201 -25.93 -24.62 -11.69
CA THR A 201 -25.95 -23.17 -11.45
C THR A 201 -24.66 -22.76 -10.73
N PRO A 202 -24.06 -21.60 -11.05
CA PRO A 202 -22.88 -21.13 -10.33
C PRO A 202 -23.24 -20.95 -8.86
N ARG A 203 -22.59 -21.74 -8.00
CA ARG A 203 -22.64 -21.58 -6.55
C ARG A 203 -22.09 -20.17 -6.23
N PRO A 204 -22.80 -19.31 -5.47
CA PRO A 204 -22.26 -18.01 -5.11
C PRO A 204 -20.98 -18.21 -4.27
N PRO A 205 -19.99 -17.30 -4.37
CA PRO A 205 -18.76 -17.40 -3.60
C PRO A 205 -19.09 -17.42 -2.10
N LEU A 206 -18.39 -18.27 -1.37
CA LEU A 206 -18.48 -18.41 0.08
C LEU A 206 -18.37 -17.02 0.71
N THR A 207 -19.46 -16.51 1.30
CA THR A 207 -19.42 -15.27 2.06
C THR A 207 -18.57 -15.49 3.29
N THR A 208 -17.35 -14.95 3.31
CA THR A 208 -16.49 -14.90 4.49
C THR A 208 -17.26 -14.25 5.65
N SER A 209 -17.05 -14.74 6.87
CA SER A 209 -17.73 -14.16 8.03
C SER A 209 -17.29 -12.69 8.22
N PRO A 210 -18.17 -11.77 8.67
CA PRO A 210 -17.81 -10.35 8.81
C PRO A 210 -16.51 -10.08 9.59
N PRO A 211 -16.16 -10.82 10.66
CA PRO A 211 -14.89 -10.64 11.37
C PRO A 211 -13.66 -11.15 10.60
N GLN A 212 -13.80 -12.15 9.72
CA GLN A 212 -12.70 -12.62 8.85
C GLN A 212 -12.40 -11.60 7.76
N GLU A 213 -13.44 -11.00 7.16
CA GLU A 213 -13.27 -9.92 6.20
C GLU A 213 -12.55 -8.72 6.83
N LEU A 214 -12.94 -8.37 8.06
CA LEU A 214 -12.27 -7.31 8.81
C LEU A 214 -10.79 -7.62 9.05
N LEU A 215 -10.46 -8.86 9.44
CA LEU A 215 -9.08 -9.30 9.62
C LEU A 215 -8.27 -9.19 8.33
N ASN A 216 -8.83 -9.62 7.19
CA ASN A 216 -8.16 -9.54 5.89
C ASN A 216 -7.87 -8.09 5.50
N ARG A 217 -8.82 -7.18 5.69
CA ARG A 217 -8.62 -5.75 5.42
C ARG A 217 -7.54 -5.14 6.31
N ILE A 218 -7.42 -5.60 7.56
CA ILE A 218 -6.35 -5.17 8.45
C ILE A 218 -4.99 -5.69 7.96
N PHE A 219 -4.92 -6.93 7.49
CA PHE A 219 -3.70 -7.49 6.90
C PHE A 219 -3.26 -6.74 5.65
N ASP A 220 -4.19 -6.38 4.77
CA ASP A 220 -3.89 -5.59 3.57
C ASP A 220 -3.25 -4.23 3.95
N ASP A 221 -3.80 -3.54 4.95
CA ASP A 221 -3.27 -2.25 5.43
C ASP A 221 -1.90 -2.39 6.09
N ILE A 222 -1.68 -3.45 6.88
CA ILE A 222 -0.37 -3.75 7.49
C ILE A 222 0.65 -4.08 6.39
N GLU A 223 0.29 -4.88 5.41
CA GLU A 223 1.16 -5.23 4.27
C GLU A 223 1.52 -3.99 3.45
N ALA A 224 0.54 -3.13 3.16
CA ALA A 224 0.77 -1.86 2.46
C ALA A 224 1.76 -0.96 3.22
N PHE A 225 1.60 -0.84 4.55
CA PHE A 225 2.50 -0.05 5.39
C PHE A 225 3.91 -0.64 5.43
N VAL A 226 4.05 -1.96 5.68
CA VAL A 226 5.36 -2.63 5.71
C VAL A 226 6.05 -2.52 4.36
N GLY A 227 5.32 -2.70 3.25
CA GLY A 227 5.85 -2.52 1.90
C GLY A 227 6.32 -1.09 1.65
N LYS A 228 5.59 -0.08 2.12
CA LYS A 228 6.03 1.33 2.08
C LYS A 228 7.31 1.52 2.88
N LEU A 229 7.37 1.00 4.11
CA LEU A 229 8.52 1.12 5.00
C LEU A 229 9.79 0.49 4.42
N GLN A 230 9.70 -0.72 3.86
CA GLN A 230 10.82 -1.40 3.20
C GLN A 230 11.33 -0.60 2.00
N LYS A 231 10.42 -0.12 1.14
CA LYS A 231 10.77 0.70 -0.04
C LYS A 231 11.45 2.01 0.38
N SER A 232 10.98 2.65 1.44
CA SER A 232 11.61 3.85 1.98
C SER A 232 13.01 3.58 2.53
N ALA A 233 13.20 2.46 3.23
CA ALA A 233 14.51 2.06 3.74
C ALA A 233 15.50 1.73 2.61
N GLU A 234 15.04 1.09 1.53
CA GLU A 234 15.85 0.82 0.34
C GLU A 234 16.23 2.12 -0.37
N ALA A 235 15.27 3.00 -0.62
CA ALA A 235 15.53 4.31 -1.21
C ALA A 235 16.53 5.13 -0.38
N PHE A 236 16.42 5.08 0.95
CA PHE A 236 17.38 5.73 1.85
C PHE A 236 18.79 5.15 1.73
N ARG A 237 18.93 3.82 1.58
CA ARG A 237 20.22 3.17 1.35
C ARG A 237 20.86 3.60 0.03
N VAL A 238 20.08 3.62 -1.07
CA VAL A 238 20.54 4.09 -2.39
C VAL A 238 20.98 5.55 -2.32
N LEU A 239 20.16 6.41 -1.70
CA LEU A 239 20.48 7.83 -1.52
C LEU A 239 21.77 8.03 -0.71
N LYS A 240 21.99 7.24 0.36
CA LYS A 240 23.22 7.30 1.15
C LYS A 240 24.46 6.86 0.36
N GLN A 241 24.32 5.92 -0.57
CA GLN A 241 25.40 5.51 -1.47
C GLN A 241 25.77 6.62 -2.46
N LEU A 242 24.77 7.34 -2.99
CA LEU A 242 24.96 8.48 -3.90
C LEU A 242 25.59 9.69 -3.20
N LYS A 243 25.27 9.94 -1.92
CA LYS A 243 25.80 11.07 -1.13
C LYS A 243 27.23 10.90 -0.58
N ARG A 244 28.04 9.99 -1.14
CA ARG A 244 29.49 9.91 -0.82
C ARG A 244 30.21 11.20 -1.23
N PRO A 245 31.33 11.58 -0.55
CA PRO A 245 31.67 12.97 -0.28
C PRO A 245 32.33 13.64 -1.48
N ASN A 246 31.54 14.06 -2.46
CA ASN A 246 31.94 15.13 -3.36
C ASN A 246 30.97 16.30 -3.17
N ARG A 247 31.22 17.06 -2.10
CA ARG A 247 30.48 18.28 -1.75
C ARG A 247 30.70 19.31 -2.86
N GLY A 248 29.80 19.32 -3.84
CA GLY A 248 29.86 20.27 -4.96
C GLY A 248 28.99 19.93 -6.17
N ARG A 249 28.42 18.72 -6.26
CA ARG A 249 27.50 18.37 -7.35
C ARG A 249 26.09 18.92 -7.08
N ARG A 250 25.51 19.58 -8.08
CA ARG A 250 24.09 20.01 -8.12
C ARG A 250 23.21 18.75 -8.10
N ARG A 251 21.97 18.83 -7.56
CA ARG A 251 21.03 17.70 -7.46
C ARG A 251 20.99 16.92 -8.79
N GLU A 252 21.24 15.61 -8.74
CA GLU A 252 21.16 14.76 -9.94
C GLU A 252 19.68 14.59 -10.35
N PRO A 253 19.37 14.44 -11.64
CA PRO A 253 18.01 14.15 -12.12
C PRO A 253 17.41 12.94 -11.38
N GLY A 254 16.24 13.10 -10.76
CA GLY A 254 15.61 12.04 -9.96
C GLY A 254 16.10 11.92 -8.51
N GLU A 255 17.09 12.70 -8.07
CA GLU A 255 17.55 12.73 -6.67
C GLU A 255 16.47 13.29 -5.73
N GLY A 256 15.65 14.24 -6.19
CA GLY A 256 14.55 14.79 -5.39
C GLY A 256 13.44 13.78 -5.21
N LEU A 257 13.09 13.05 -6.27
CA LEU A 257 12.20 11.91 -6.20
C LEU A 257 12.74 10.85 -5.22
N LEU A 258 14.00 10.42 -5.37
CA LEU A 258 14.64 9.46 -4.48
C LEU A 258 14.69 9.94 -3.03
N THR A 259 14.90 11.23 -2.80
CA THR A 259 14.87 11.85 -1.47
C THR A 259 13.49 11.75 -0.84
N LEU A 260 12.43 11.96 -1.64
CA LEU A 260 11.07 11.77 -1.17
C LEU A 260 10.78 10.29 -0.86
N ARG A 261 11.19 9.36 -1.74
CA ARG A 261 11.03 7.91 -1.51
C ARG A 261 11.75 7.47 -0.23
N ALA A 262 12.91 8.04 0.04
CA ALA A 262 13.74 7.76 1.21
C ALA A 262 13.16 8.34 2.53
N ARG A 263 12.09 9.14 2.49
CA ARG A 263 11.45 9.62 3.72
C ARG A 263 10.76 8.45 4.43
N PRO A 264 10.97 8.31 5.75
CA PRO A 264 10.21 7.33 6.51
C PRO A 264 8.71 7.67 6.49
N PRO A 265 7.84 6.67 6.68
CA PRO A 265 6.40 6.91 6.91
C PRO A 265 6.15 7.93 8.03
N LEU A 266 4.97 8.54 8.04
CA LEU A 266 4.62 9.51 9.08
C LEU A 266 4.38 8.80 10.42
N MET A 267 4.59 9.52 11.53
CA MET A 267 4.41 8.95 12.87
C MET A 267 2.98 8.45 13.12
N GLU A 268 1.99 9.13 12.55
CA GLU A 268 0.58 8.73 12.61
C GLU A 268 0.34 7.38 11.91
N GLU A 269 1.06 7.09 10.82
CA GLU A 269 0.95 5.81 10.10
C GLU A 269 1.58 4.66 10.90
N PHE A 270 2.66 4.91 11.65
CA PHE A 270 3.23 3.95 12.60
C PHE A 270 2.24 3.63 13.73
N GLN A 271 1.63 4.67 14.31
CA GLN A 271 0.63 4.51 15.36
C GLN A 271 -0.59 3.71 14.87
N ASP A 272 -1.11 4.05 13.70
CA ASP A 272 -2.25 3.36 13.10
C ASP A 272 -1.93 1.88 12.80
N THR A 273 -0.74 1.59 12.27
CA THR A 273 -0.31 0.21 11.98
C THR A 273 -0.14 -0.61 13.26
N LEU A 274 0.47 -0.05 14.30
CA LEU A 274 0.60 -0.72 15.60
C LEU A 274 -0.77 -0.94 16.26
N ALA A 275 -1.69 0.03 16.14
CA ALA A 275 -3.05 -0.13 16.61
C ALA A 275 -3.79 -1.25 15.87
N LYS A 276 -3.63 -1.34 14.55
CA LYS A 276 -4.14 -2.44 13.71
C LYS A 276 -3.54 -3.79 14.08
N LEU A 277 -2.25 -3.85 14.40
CA LEU A 277 -1.61 -5.06 14.92
C LEU A 277 -2.24 -5.51 16.25
N LYS A 278 -2.42 -4.61 17.23
CA LYS A 278 -3.12 -4.93 18.49
C LYS A 278 -4.54 -5.45 18.23
N TYR A 279 -5.27 -4.78 17.34
CA TYR A 279 -6.62 -5.19 16.99
C TYR A 279 -6.65 -6.57 16.33
N SER A 280 -5.70 -6.86 15.44
CA SER A 280 -5.60 -8.15 14.75
C SER A 280 -5.39 -9.31 15.71
N PHE A 281 -4.56 -9.15 16.76
CA PHE A 281 -4.42 -10.18 17.81
C PHE A 281 -5.73 -10.44 18.56
N SER A 282 -6.53 -9.40 18.80
CA SER A 282 -7.84 -9.52 19.43
C SER A 282 -8.84 -10.28 18.55
N LEU A 283 -8.83 -10.03 17.24
CA LEU A 283 -9.63 -10.78 16.28
C LEU A 283 -9.17 -12.24 16.13
N LEU A 284 -7.87 -12.50 16.09
CA LEU A 284 -7.31 -13.84 15.93
C LEU A 284 -7.71 -14.75 17.10
N ALA A 285 -7.67 -14.25 18.33
CA ALA A 285 -8.12 -15.01 19.49
C ALA A 285 -9.61 -15.37 19.42
N ARG A 286 -10.46 -14.40 19.00
CA ARG A 286 -11.89 -14.64 18.81
C ARG A 286 -12.17 -15.64 17.67
N LEU A 287 -11.34 -15.65 16.64
CA LEU A 287 -11.48 -16.49 15.46
C LEU A 287 -10.70 -17.81 15.55
N GLN A 288 -10.10 -18.14 16.70
CA GLN A 288 -9.21 -19.29 16.87
C GLN A 288 -9.84 -20.63 16.43
N SER A 289 -11.14 -20.82 16.65
CA SER A 289 -11.88 -22.03 16.24
C SER A 289 -12.41 -21.99 14.80
N ASN A 290 -12.35 -20.83 14.13
CA ASN A 290 -12.94 -20.57 12.81
C ASN A 290 -11.90 -20.46 11.69
N ILE A 291 -10.61 -20.34 12.01
CA ILE A 291 -9.51 -20.24 11.05
C ILE A 291 -8.62 -21.47 11.20
N LEU A 292 -8.60 -22.31 10.17
CA LEU A 292 -7.91 -23.62 10.20
C LEU A 292 -6.68 -23.70 9.29
N ASN A 293 -6.51 -22.77 8.34
CA ASN A 293 -5.39 -22.82 7.39
C ASN A 293 -5.11 -21.43 6.77
N PRO A 294 -4.11 -20.68 7.24
CA PRO A 294 -3.27 -20.94 8.42
C PRO A 294 -4.06 -20.89 9.74
N THR A 295 -3.55 -21.49 10.81
CA THR A 295 -4.17 -21.40 12.14
C THR A 295 -4.00 -20.00 12.75
N SER A 296 -4.79 -19.66 13.78
CA SER A 296 -4.65 -18.36 14.44
C SER A 296 -3.29 -18.20 15.14
N GLU A 297 -2.67 -19.29 15.59
CA GLU A 297 -1.32 -19.28 16.17
C GLU A 297 -0.25 -19.00 15.10
N GLU A 298 -0.36 -19.64 13.93
CA GLU A 298 0.52 -19.37 12.79
C GLU A 298 0.40 -17.91 12.32
N LEU A 299 -0.82 -17.37 12.26
CA LEU A 299 -1.05 -15.97 11.92
C LEU A 299 -0.44 -15.02 12.95
N VAL A 300 -0.47 -15.36 14.25
CA VAL A 300 0.22 -14.58 15.28
C VAL A 300 1.71 -14.51 14.95
N HIS A 301 2.38 -15.64 14.72
CA HIS A 301 3.81 -15.66 14.36
C HIS A 301 4.11 -14.83 13.11
N PHE A 302 3.23 -14.88 12.10
CA PHE A 302 3.40 -14.08 10.89
C PHE A 302 3.28 -12.58 11.14
N LEU A 303 2.52 -12.14 12.15
CA LEU A 303 2.42 -10.73 12.52
C LEU A 303 3.60 -10.22 13.34
N PHE A 304 4.38 -11.11 13.98
CA PHE A 304 5.55 -10.70 14.76
C PHE A 304 6.71 -10.16 13.89
N GLY A 305 6.83 -10.62 12.65
CA GLY A 305 7.77 -10.06 11.67
C GLY A 305 7.48 -8.58 11.36
N PRO A 306 6.27 -8.25 10.86
CA PRO A 306 5.78 -6.87 10.73
C PRO A 306 5.91 -6.06 12.01
N LEU A 307 5.45 -6.58 13.16
CA LEU A 307 5.52 -5.89 14.44
C LEU A 307 6.94 -5.48 14.78
N LYS A 308 7.90 -6.41 14.69
CA LYS A 308 9.32 -6.14 14.93
C LYS A 308 9.85 -5.03 14.02
N MET A 309 9.57 -5.12 12.72
CA MET A 309 10.02 -4.13 11.74
C MET A 309 9.48 -2.72 12.02
N VAL A 310 8.21 -2.63 12.39
CA VAL A 310 7.52 -1.38 12.70
C VAL A 310 8.12 -0.76 13.97
N VAL A 311 8.32 -1.57 15.03
CA VAL A 311 8.90 -1.13 16.32
C VAL A 311 10.36 -0.66 16.16
N GLU A 312 11.18 -1.42 15.44
CA GLU A 312 12.59 -1.04 15.19
C GLU A 312 12.69 0.27 14.38
N SER A 313 11.75 0.47 13.45
CA SER A 313 11.75 1.65 12.57
C SER A 313 11.11 2.90 13.20
N SER A 314 10.25 2.73 14.21
CA SER A 314 9.58 3.85 14.91
C SER A 314 10.41 4.47 16.05
N GLY A 315 11.64 3.99 16.28
CA GLY A 315 12.50 4.47 17.37
C GLY A 315 12.56 3.53 18.58
N GLY A 316 12.08 2.28 18.44
CA GLY A 316 12.19 1.25 19.47
C GLY A 316 10.89 0.99 20.25
N PRO A 317 10.94 0.12 21.27
CA PRO A 317 9.75 -0.36 22.00
C PRO A 317 9.08 0.75 22.83
N GLU A 318 9.80 1.82 23.17
CA GLU A 318 9.28 2.96 23.92
C GLU A 318 8.07 3.59 23.21
N PHE A 319 8.21 3.88 21.91
CA PHE A 319 7.10 4.44 21.13
C PHE A 319 5.89 3.50 21.06
N ALA A 320 6.14 2.22 20.79
CA ALA A 320 5.05 1.24 20.69
C ALA A 320 4.34 1.04 22.04
N SER A 321 5.04 1.19 23.16
CA SER A 321 4.46 1.10 24.51
C SER A 321 3.48 2.24 24.82
N GLU A 322 3.60 3.40 24.18
CA GLU A 322 2.69 4.54 24.37
C GLU A 322 1.31 4.32 23.74
N ILE A 323 1.16 3.29 22.90
CA ILE A 323 -0.06 3.01 22.14
C ILE A 323 -1.07 2.30 23.04
N ARG A 324 -1.91 3.10 23.68
CA ARG A 324 -3.00 2.63 24.56
C ARG A 324 -4.13 1.95 23.78
N SER A 325 -4.65 2.62 22.76
CA SER A 325 -5.82 2.13 22.00
C SER A 325 -5.41 1.45 20.69
N PRO A 326 -6.01 0.30 20.31
CA PRO A 326 -6.97 -0.52 21.07
C PRO A 326 -6.31 -1.30 22.21
N MET A 327 -7.08 -1.61 23.24
CA MET A 327 -6.65 -2.53 24.31
C MET A 327 -6.90 -3.98 23.89
N LEU A 328 -6.00 -4.89 24.28
CA LEU A 328 -6.15 -6.32 23.98
C LEU A 328 -7.22 -6.99 24.84
N THR A 329 -7.91 -7.97 24.26
CA THR A 329 -8.86 -8.84 24.98
C THR A 329 -8.11 -9.84 25.87
N LEU A 330 -8.78 -10.36 26.89
CA LEU A 330 -8.22 -11.42 27.75
C LEU A 330 -7.88 -12.67 26.96
N GLU A 331 -8.72 -13.03 26.00
CA GLU A 331 -8.47 -14.17 25.12
C GLU A 331 -7.22 -13.95 24.26
N ALA A 332 -6.98 -12.75 23.75
CA ALA A 332 -5.78 -12.43 22.98
C ALA A 332 -4.50 -12.49 23.81
N VAL A 333 -4.51 -11.90 25.02
CA VAL A 333 -3.35 -11.99 25.91
C VAL A 333 -3.06 -13.44 26.30
N THR A 334 -4.10 -14.26 26.47
CA THR A 334 -3.96 -15.68 26.80
C THR A 334 -3.40 -16.47 25.62
N LEU A 335 -3.87 -16.21 24.39
CA LEU A 335 -3.35 -16.79 23.16
C LEU A 335 -1.85 -16.47 23.00
N LEU A 336 -1.49 -15.18 23.10
CA LEU A 336 -0.09 -14.73 22.98
C LEU A 336 0.82 -15.38 24.02
N ARG A 337 0.37 -15.52 25.28
CA ARG A 337 1.17 -16.24 26.30
C ARG A 337 1.36 -17.73 25.99
N GLY A 338 0.45 -18.33 25.25
CA GLY A 338 0.46 -19.76 24.92
C GLY A 338 1.28 -20.11 23.67
N CYS A 339 1.34 -19.23 22.68
CA CYS A 339 1.92 -19.56 21.37
C CYS A 339 3.27 -18.90 21.06
N LEU A 340 3.66 -17.81 21.73
CA LEU A 340 4.87 -17.07 21.35
C LEU A 340 6.18 -17.82 21.63
N GLY A 341 7.11 -17.77 20.68
CA GLY A 341 8.48 -18.24 20.84
C GLY A 341 9.31 -17.31 21.73
N ALA A 342 10.53 -17.73 22.09
CA ALA A 342 11.37 -16.98 23.04
C ALA A 342 11.68 -15.53 22.60
N GLN A 343 12.06 -15.32 21.33
CA GLN A 343 12.37 -13.99 20.79
C GLN A 343 11.12 -13.10 20.68
N GLU A 344 9.98 -13.71 20.33
CA GLU A 344 8.71 -13.00 20.20
C GLU A 344 8.16 -12.60 21.57
N ALA A 345 8.29 -13.48 22.57
CA ALA A 345 7.90 -13.19 23.95
C ALA A 345 8.78 -12.07 24.56
N GLU A 346 10.07 -12.03 24.24
CA GLU A 346 10.96 -10.93 24.62
C GLU A 346 10.52 -9.59 24.01
N LEU A 347 10.27 -9.58 22.69
CA LEU A 347 9.75 -8.40 22.00
C LEU A 347 8.43 -7.95 22.61
N TRP A 348 7.46 -8.86 22.76
CA TRP A 348 6.14 -8.57 23.31
C TRP A 348 6.22 -8.05 24.75
N GLY A 349 7.09 -8.63 25.58
CA GLY A 349 7.35 -8.15 26.94
C GLY A 349 7.95 -6.73 26.96
N SER A 350 8.81 -6.40 26.01
CA SER A 350 9.42 -5.07 25.90
C SER A 350 8.42 -3.95 25.57
N LEU A 351 7.26 -4.28 24.99
CA LEU A 351 6.20 -3.31 24.63
C LEU A 351 5.38 -2.83 25.85
N GLY A 352 5.58 -3.43 27.03
CA GLY A 352 5.00 -2.96 28.28
C GLY A 352 3.54 -3.35 28.51
N ASN A 353 2.91 -2.66 29.47
CA ASN A 353 1.62 -3.07 30.05
C ASN A 353 0.45 -2.97 29.07
N ASP A 354 0.43 -1.97 28.20
CA ASP A 354 -0.64 -1.75 27.21
C ASP A 354 -0.73 -2.87 26.15
N TRP A 355 0.29 -3.72 26.08
CA TRP A 355 0.39 -4.88 25.18
C TRP A 355 0.33 -6.22 25.91
N THR A 356 0.67 -6.27 27.20
CA THR A 356 0.80 -7.54 27.95
C THR A 356 -0.34 -7.80 28.92
N ARG A 357 -1.17 -6.78 29.18
CA ARG A 357 -2.32 -6.84 30.09
C ARG A 357 -3.63 -6.61 29.33
N PRO A 358 -4.69 -7.36 29.65
CA PRO A 358 -5.97 -7.26 28.96
C PRO A 358 -6.79 -6.07 29.48
N ARG A 359 -7.71 -5.57 28.66
CA ARG A 359 -8.59 -4.42 28.95
C ARG A 359 -9.31 -4.52 30.30
N VAL A 360 -9.73 -5.73 30.69
CA VAL A 360 -10.47 -6.01 31.93
C VAL A 360 -9.68 -5.68 33.20
N GLU A 361 -8.35 -5.61 33.13
CA GLU A 361 -7.49 -5.26 34.26
C GLU A 361 -7.28 -3.74 34.45
N PHE A 362 -7.81 -2.93 33.54
CA PHE A 362 -7.67 -1.46 33.57
C PHE A 362 -8.98 -0.76 33.93
N PRO A 363 -8.92 0.46 34.48
CA PRO A 363 -10.10 1.30 34.73
C PRO A 363 -10.99 1.48 33.48
N GLY A 364 -12.29 1.68 33.69
CA GLY A 364 -13.29 1.81 32.61
C GLY A 364 -13.05 2.99 31.65
N ASP A 365 -12.37 4.03 32.11
CA ASP A 365 -12.03 5.26 31.41
C ASP A 365 -10.59 5.30 30.88
N TYR A 366 -9.83 4.21 31.03
CA TYR A 366 -8.41 4.17 30.70
C TYR A 366 -8.08 4.42 29.22
N ALA A 367 -8.91 3.89 28.31
CA ALA A 367 -8.75 4.04 26.87
C ALA A 367 -10.13 4.17 26.21
N ALA A 368 -10.23 5.08 25.24
CA ALA A 368 -11.42 5.22 24.41
C ALA A 368 -11.59 4.03 23.46
N PRO A 369 -12.82 3.73 22.99
CA PRO A 369 -13.04 2.73 21.96
C PRO A 369 -12.25 3.06 20.69
N TYR A 370 -11.60 2.05 20.12
CA TYR A 370 -10.80 2.23 18.92
C TYR A 370 -11.71 2.40 17.70
N THR A 371 -11.45 3.45 16.91
CA THR A 371 -12.17 3.67 15.64
C THR A 371 -11.27 3.21 14.50
N LEU A 372 -11.65 2.11 13.86
CA LEU A 372 -10.95 1.58 12.70
C LEU A 372 -11.09 2.51 11.49
N SER A 373 -9.97 2.86 10.87
CA SER A 373 -9.91 3.57 9.60
C SER A 373 -9.00 2.82 8.63
N PHE A 374 -9.48 2.58 7.41
CA PHE A 374 -8.74 1.86 6.38
C PHE A 374 -8.26 2.81 5.29
N GLN A 375 -7.06 2.56 4.74
CA GLN A 375 -6.52 3.36 3.64
C GLN A 375 -7.39 3.28 2.37
N SER A 376 -8.10 2.16 2.20
CA SER A 376 -9.06 1.96 1.12
C SER A 376 -10.35 2.80 1.24
N GLY A 377 -10.56 3.47 2.37
CA GLY A 377 -11.84 4.12 2.68
C GLY A 377 -12.96 3.15 3.05
N TRP A 378 -12.65 1.85 3.15
CA TRP A 378 -13.58 0.84 3.60
C TRP A 378 -13.99 1.12 5.05
N ALA A 379 -15.27 0.96 5.34
CA ALA A 379 -15.81 1.00 6.69
C ALA A 379 -16.78 -0.17 6.87
N PRO A 380 -16.88 -0.74 8.08
CA PRO A 380 -17.85 -1.77 8.35
C PRO A 380 -19.27 -1.28 8.02
N PRO A 381 -20.14 -2.16 7.48
CA PRO A 381 -21.50 -1.79 7.14
C PRO A 381 -22.24 -1.30 8.39
N ARG A 382 -23.07 -0.26 8.27
CA ARG A 382 -23.81 0.29 9.44
C ARG A 382 -24.80 -0.70 10.05
N LEU A 383 -25.25 -1.66 9.25
CA LEU A 383 -26.17 -2.72 9.64
C LEU A 383 -25.49 -4.07 9.41
N GLY A 384 -25.58 -4.96 10.40
CA GLY A 384 -25.19 -6.34 10.29
C GLY A 384 -26.06 -7.13 9.30
N PRO A 385 -25.68 -8.37 8.96
CA PRO A 385 -26.42 -9.24 8.03
C PRO A 385 -27.87 -9.52 8.46
N ASP A 386 -28.16 -9.34 9.74
CA ASP A 386 -29.44 -9.53 10.43
C ASP A 386 -30.27 -8.24 10.57
N GLY A 387 -29.77 -7.11 10.05
CA GLY A 387 -30.41 -5.80 10.18
C GLY A 387 -30.22 -5.13 11.56
N GLN A 388 -29.40 -5.71 12.44
CA GLN A 388 -28.99 -5.06 13.69
C GLN A 388 -27.90 -4.02 13.42
N PRO A 389 -27.71 -3.01 14.29
CA PRO A 389 -26.54 -2.14 14.20
C PRO A 389 -25.26 -2.99 14.24
N TRP A 390 -24.29 -2.67 13.38
CA TRP A 390 -23.00 -3.35 13.41
C TRP A 390 -22.32 -3.07 14.74
N GLU A 391 -22.00 -4.15 15.45
CA GLU A 391 -21.21 -4.12 16.67
C GLU A 391 -19.78 -4.58 16.37
N ASP A 392 -18.81 -3.83 16.89
CA ASP A 392 -17.40 -4.16 16.77
C ASP A 392 -17.11 -5.49 17.50
N PRO A 393 -16.57 -6.52 16.83
CA PRO A 393 -16.32 -7.83 17.43
C PRO A 393 -15.40 -7.81 18.65
N VAL A 394 -14.44 -6.88 18.69
CA VAL A 394 -13.51 -6.70 19.81
C VAL A 394 -14.19 -5.95 20.95
N GLU A 395 -15.02 -4.94 20.66
CA GLU A 395 -15.77 -4.22 21.69
C GLU A 395 -16.83 -5.11 22.36
N THR A 396 -17.58 -5.90 21.57
CA THR A 396 -18.52 -6.89 22.12
C THR A 396 -17.79 -7.91 23.02
N GLN A 397 -16.55 -8.27 22.67
CA GLN A 397 -15.72 -9.17 23.48
C GLN A 397 -15.31 -8.50 24.81
N HIS A 398 -14.85 -7.25 24.79
CA HIS A 398 -14.54 -6.49 26.02
C HIS A 398 -15.74 -6.42 26.97
N GLN A 399 -16.93 -6.15 26.44
CA GLN A 399 -18.17 -6.11 27.22
C GLN A 399 -18.53 -7.48 27.82
N HIS A 400 -18.29 -8.56 27.09
CA HIS A 400 -18.51 -9.92 27.57
C HIS A 400 -17.53 -10.28 28.71
N GLU A 401 -16.25 -9.97 28.54
CA GLU A 401 -15.21 -10.21 29.55
C GLU A 401 -15.47 -9.42 30.84
N LEU A 402 -15.87 -8.15 30.74
CA LEU A 402 -16.25 -7.32 31.88
C LEU A 402 -17.46 -7.92 32.63
N ARG A 403 -18.50 -8.38 31.92
CA ARG A 403 -19.65 -9.05 32.54
C ARG A 403 -19.23 -10.32 33.27
N ARG A 404 -18.35 -11.13 32.67
CA ARG A 404 -17.83 -12.35 33.31
C ARG A 404 -17.04 -12.04 34.58
N ALA A 405 -16.21 -10.99 34.56
CA ALA A 405 -15.42 -10.56 35.72
C ALA A 405 -16.31 -10.03 36.87
N GLN A 406 -17.42 -9.35 36.56
CA GLN A 406 -18.38 -8.91 37.56
C GLN A 406 -19.10 -10.10 38.22
N VAL A 407 -19.50 -11.11 37.45
CA VAL A 407 -20.17 -12.31 37.98
C VAL A 407 -19.22 -13.14 38.87
N THR A 408 -17.96 -13.31 38.48
CA THR A 408 -16.97 -14.04 39.29
C THR A 408 -16.52 -13.27 40.53
N GLY A 409 -16.57 -11.93 40.51
CA GLY A 409 -16.29 -11.09 41.68
C GLY A 409 -17.39 -11.06 42.75
N VAL A 410 -18.64 -11.38 42.38
CA VAL A 410 -19.80 -11.36 43.31
C VAL A 410 -19.81 -12.57 44.28
N GLY A 411 -18.97 -13.58 44.07
CA GLY A 411 -18.83 -14.74 44.96
C GLY A 411 -17.79 -14.61 46.10
N LYS A 412 -17.16 -13.43 46.27
CA LYS A 412 -16.16 -13.18 47.33
C LYS A 412 -16.57 -12.02 48.26
N ARG A 413 -17.79 -12.07 48.81
CA ARG A 413 -18.17 -11.23 49.96
C ARG A 413 -18.61 -12.09 51.11
#